data_AF-A0A5S4GDP6-F1
#
_entry.id   AF-A0A5S4GDP6-F1
#
_cell.length_a   1.000
_cell.length_b   1.000
_cell.length_c   1.000
_cell.angle_alpha   90.00
_cell.angle_beta   90.00
_cell.angle_gamma   90.00
#
_symmetry.space_group_name_H-M   'P 1'
#
loop_
_entity.id
_entity.type
_entity.pdbx_description
1 polymer ?
#
loop_
_entity_poly.entity_id
_entity_poly.type
_entity_poly.pdbx_seq_one_letter_code
_entity_poly.pdbx_strand_id
1 'polypeptide(L)'
;MRVLAVADSDSYLKWAACLLGDLPAGCVTELVVVRTPIVPSPEQIAAAVNGSVHGGASGSAHGRVSGGVLGGGGASGLEAPPAVLSARSVRRLAERTRPDVILVACTGPVVDVLVSEVLAGLRPRPVFVSGLPGISVPATEKAWLFRSGCDLFVVHSEREAAEFAEIADRLGGGGA
;
A
#
# COMPACT_ATOMS: atom_id res chain seq x y z
N MET A 1 15.45 2.91 -6.83
CA MET A 1 14.67 2.02 -5.94
C MET A 1 13.49 1.49 -6.71
N ARG A 2 13.21 0.18 -6.61
CA ARG A 2 12.05 -0.47 -7.21
C ARG A 2 11.06 -0.89 -6.12
N VAL A 3 9.80 -0.50 -6.28
CA VAL A 3 8.72 -0.78 -5.33
C VAL A 3 7.65 -1.62 -6.03
N LEU A 4 7.33 -2.77 -5.47
CA LEU A 4 6.17 -3.58 -5.86
C LEU A 4 5.07 -3.42 -4.81
N ALA A 5 3.92 -2.88 -5.18
CA ALA A 5 2.75 -2.84 -4.33
C ALA A 5 1.77 -3.96 -4.69
N VAL A 6 1.24 -4.62 -3.66
CA VAL A 6 0.26 -5.71 -3.78
C VAL A 6 -0.97 -5.32 -2.97
N ALA A 7 -2.12 -5.26 -3.64
CA ALA A 7 -3.41 -4.95 -3.02
C ALA A 7 -4.43 -6.09 -3.14
N ASP A 8 -5.34 -6.26 -2.19
CA ASP A 8 -6.38 -7.31 -2.23
C ASP A 8 -7.82 -6.78 -2.26
N SER A 9 -8.04 -5.49 -1.94
CA SER A 9 -9.36 -4.86 -1.89
C SER A 9 -9.30 -3.40 -2.35
N ASP A 10 -10.47 -2.78 -2.56
CA ASP A 10 -10.59 -1.45 -3.16
C ASP A 10 -9.95 -0.36 -2.26
N SER A 11 -10.20 -0.41 -0.95
CA SER A 11 -9.65 0.55 0.00
C SER A 11 -8.12 0.47 0.08
N TYR A 12 -7.56 -0.74 0.04
CA TYR A 12 -6.11 -0.91 0.03
C TYR A 12 -5.48 -0.56 -1.31
N LEU A 13 -6.18 -0.82 -2.43
CA LEU A 13 -5.70 -0.46 -3.76
C LEU A 13 -5.58 1.06 -3.91
N LYS A 14 -6.60 1.81 -3.46
CA LYS A 14 -6.57 3.28 -3.43
C LYS A 14 -5.43 3.79 -2.56
N TRP A 15 -5.28 3.23 -1.36
CA TRP A 15 -4.21 3.61 -0.45
C TRP A 15 -2.82 3.36 -1.05
N ALA A 16 -2.61 2.19 -1.67
CA ALA A 16 -1.36 1.88 -2.36
C ALA A 16 -1.10 2.82 -3.54
N ALA A 17 -2.11 3.11 -4.37
CA ALA A 17 -1.98 4.01 -5.51
C ALA A 17 -1.59 5.44 -5.09
N CYS A 18 -2.19 5.97 -4.01
CA CYS A 18 -1.78 7.26 -3.44
C CYS A 18 -0.35 7.22 -2.93
N LEU A 19 0.01 6.23 -2.09
CA LEU A 19 1.35 6.15 -1.51
C LEU A 19 2.45 6.01 -2.57
N LEU A 20 2.18 5.26 -3.64
CA LEU A 20 3.11 5.16 -4.77
C LEU A 20 3.23 6.48 -5.55
N GLY A 21 2.14 7.25 -5.67
CA GLY A 21 2.13 8.55 -6.35
C GLY A 21 2.94 9.63 -5.63
N ASP A 22 3.09 9.49 -4.31
CA ASP A 22 3.87 10.42 -3.47
C ASP A 22 5.37 10.05 -3.37
N LEU A 23 5.79 8.95 -4.01
CA LEU A 23 7.21 8.54 -3.97
C LEU A 23 8.11 9.51 -4.76
N PRO A 24 9.37 9.71 -4.32
CA PRO A 24 10.31 10.57 -5.02
C PRO A 24 10.51 10.18 -6.49
N ALA A 25 10.74 11.18 -7.33
CA ALA A 25 11.10 10.97 -8.74
C ALA A 25 12.30 10.02 -8.87
N GLY A 26 12.22 9.10 -9.83
CA GLY A 26 13.22 8.05 -10.06
C GLY A 26 12.94 6.72 -9.36
N CYS A 27 11.87 6.62 -8.56
CA CYS A 27 11.34 5.32 -8.13
C CYS A 27 10.67 4.60 -9.30
N VAL A 28 10.95 3.31 -9.46
CA VAL A 28 10.23 2.44 -10.40
C VAL A 28 9.15 1.72 -9.62
N THR A 29 7.90 2.02 -9.93
CA THR A 29 6.74 1.47 -9.20
C THR A 29 5.99 0.48 -10.07
N GLU A 30 5.52 -0.60 -9.45
CA GLU A 30 4.62 -1.56 -10.06
C GLU A 30 3.51 -1.88 -9.06
N LEU A 31 2.25 -1.83 -9.50
CA LEU A 31 1.08 -2.09 -8.66
C LEU A 31 0.29 -3.25 -9.25
N VAL A 32 0.01 -4.25 -8.42
CA VAL A 32 -0.78 -5.43 -8.79
C VAL A 32 -1.85 -5.71 -7.74
N VAL A 33 -2.91 -6.40 -8.17
CA VAL A 33 -3.95 -6.88 -7.27
C VAL A 33 -3.78 -8.39 -7.07
N VAL A 34 -3.67 -8.87 -5.84
CA VAL A 34 -3.69 -10.30 -5.54
C VAL A 34 -5.14 -10.80 -5.47
N ARG A 35 -5.40 -11.95 -6.10
CA ARG A 35 -6.72 -12.56 -6.16
C ARG A 35 -7.12 -13.10 -4.79
N THR A 36 -8.18 -12.52 -4.23
CA THR A 36 -8.81 -12.92 -2.96
C THR A 36 -10.34 -12.89 -3.12
N PRO A 37 -11.13 -13.36 -2.14
CA PRO A 37 -12.59 -13.28 -2.20
C PRO A 37 -13.17 -11.86 -2.27
N ILE A 38 -12.38 -10.84 -1.91
CA ILE A 38 -12.79 -9.42 -1.88
C ILE A 38 -12.09 -8.58 -2.98
N VAL A 39 -11.59 -9.26 -4.02
CA VAL A 39 -10.93 -8.62 -5.16
C VAL A 39 -11.82 -7.52 -5.75
N PRO A 40 -11.28 -6.31 -6.02
CA PRO A 40 -12.09 -5.23 -6.58
C PRO A 40 -12.55 -5.57 -7.99
N SER A 41 -13.72 -5.04 -8.38
CA SER A 41 -14.19 -5.12 -9.76
C SER A 41 -13.23 -4.37 -10.71
N PRO A 42 -13.23 -4.68 -12.01
CA PRO A 42 -12.42 -3.93 -12.97
C PRO A 42 -12.67 -2.41 -12.93
N GLU A 43 -13.90 -1.99 -12.69
CA GLU A 43 -14.28 -0.58 -12.54
C GLU A 43 -13.69 0.05 -11.27
N GLN A 44 -13.72 -0.68 -10.15
CA GLN A 44 -13.06 -0.24 -8.91
C GLN A 44 -11.54 -0.13 -9.09
N ILE A 45 -10.92 -1.10 -9.79
CA ILE A 45 -9.48 -1.06 -10.11
C ILE A 45 -9.14 0.17 -10.94
N ALA A 46 -9.89 0.43 -12.01
CA ALA A 46 -9.67 1.60 -12.86
C ALA A 46 -9.88 2.91 -12.07
N ALA A 47 -10.95 3.01 -11.27
CA ALA A 47 -11.24 4.19 -10.47
C ALA A 47 -10.15 4.46 -9.41
N ALA A 48 -9.58 3.41 -8.82
CA ALA A 48 -8.54 3.54 -7.80
C ALA A 48 -7.22 4.11 -8.33
N VAL A 49 -6.90 3.88 -9.61
CA VAL A 49 -5.61 4.32 -10.21
C VAL A 49 -5.74 5.53 -11.14
N ASN A 50 -6.91 5.78 -11.71
CA ASN A 50 -7.16 6.92 -12.59
C ASN A 50 -7.35 8.25 -11.82
N GLY A 51 -7.36 8.21 -10.49
CA GLY A 51 -7.77 9.32 -9.61
C GLY A 51 -6.65 10.03 -8.84
N SER A 52 -5.37 9.72 -9.02
CA SER A 52 -4.29 10.36 -8.24
C SER A 52 -3.91 11.79 -8.69
N VAL A 53 -4.80 12.46 -9.43
CA VAL A 53 -4.73 13.89 -9.73
C VAL A 53 -6.01 14.54 -9.22
N HIS A 54 -5.96 15.18 -8.06
CA HIS A 54 -6.90 16.26 -7.78
C HIS A 54 -6.44 17.51 -8.55
N GLY A 55 -6.74 17.51 -9.85
CA GLY A 55 -6.59 18.65 -10.76
C GLY A 55 -7.94 19.04 -11.35
N GLY A 56 -8.63 19.96 -10.68
CA GLY A 56 -9.57 20.91 -11.30
C GLY A 56 -10.87 20.37 -11.91
N ALA A 57 -11.95 20.48 -11.13
CA ALA A 57 -13.31 20.49 -11.63
C ALA A 57 -13.52 21.59 -12.70
N SER A 58 -14.22 21.26 -13.79
CA SER A 58 -14.88 22.26 -14.63
C SER A 58 -16.10 22.78 -13.87
N GLY A 59 -16.18 24.11 -13.69
CA GLY A 59 -16.95 24.74 -12.62
C GLY A 59 -18.45 24.92 -12.85
N SER A 60 -19.18 25.03 -11.72
CA SER A 60 -20.21 26.04 -11.50
C SER A 60 -20.48 26.25 -10.00
N ALA A 61 -20.04 27.43 -9.52
CA ALA A 61 -20.44 28.25 -8.36
C ALA A 61 -20.99 27.61 -7.05
N HIS A 62 -20.16 27.58 -6.00
CA HIS A 62 -20.33 28.34 -4.74
C HIS A 62 -19.17 28.08 -3.75
N GLY A 63 -18.54 29.15 -3.24
CA GLY A 63 -17.73 29.14 -2.00
C GLY A 63 -16.22 28.93 -2.18
N ARG A 64 -15.44 30.01 -2.03
CA ARG A 64 -13.97 30.04 -2.08
C ARG A 64 -13.36 29.37 -0.84
N VAL A 65 -12.25 28.63 -1.02
CA VAL A 65 -11.15 28.64 -0.04
C VAL A 65 -9.84 28.70 -0.82
N SER A 66 -9.15 29.84 -0.69
CA SER A 66 -7.81 30.05 -1.22
C SER A 66 -6.79 29.63 -0.16
N GLY A 67 -5.84 28.78 -0.54
CA GLY A 67 -4.65 28.45 0.24
C GLY A 67 -3.64 27.83 -0.70
N GLY A 68 -2.82 28.67 -1.34
CA GLY A 68 -1.81 28.22 -2.28
C GLY A 68 -0.59 27.65 -1.54
N VAL A 69 -0.02 26.57 -2.09
CA VAL A 69 1.41 26.26 -1.98
C VAL A 69 1.87 25.68 -3.32
N LEU A 70 3.08 26.08 -3.70
CA LEU A 70 3.77 25.86 -4.96
C LEU A 70 4.45 24.48 -5.02
N GLY A 71 4.55 23.92 -6.24
CA GLY A 71 5.50 22.87 -6.64
C GLY A 71 5.03 21.43 -6.39
N GLY A 72 5.25 20.44 -7.26
CA GLY A 72 5.93 20.38 -8.55
C GLY A 72 6.30 18.91 -8.85
N GLY A 73 5.95 18.43 -10.05
CA GLY A 73 6.69 17.36 -10.74
C GLY A 73 6.18 15.91 -10.63
N GLY A 74 5.55 15.42 -11.70
CA GLY A 74 5.89 14.10 -12.26
C GLY A 74 4.99 12.89 -11.93
N ALA A 75 3.67 12.98 -12.13
CA ALA A 75 2.82 11.79 -12.14
C ALA A 75 3.05 11.00 -13.45
N SER A 76 3.85 9.93 -13.41
CA SER A 76 3.71 8.85 -14.39
C SER A 76 2.47 8.05 -13.99
N GLY A 77 1.32 8.39 -14.56
CA GLY A 77 0.12 7.56 -14.45
C GLY A 77 0.45 6.13 -14.88
N LEU A 78 -0.07 5.14 -14.15
CA LEU A 78 0.05 3.74 -14.57
C LEU A 78 -0.58 3.61 -15.95
N GLU A 79 0.22 3.26 -16.96
CA GLU A 79 -0.17 3.23 -18.38
C GLU A 79 -1.27 2.18 -18.67
N ALA A 80 -1.47 1.23 -17.75
CA ALA A 80 -2.52 0.22 -17.77
C ALA A 80 -3.05 -0.07 -16.35
N PRO A 81 -4.32 -0.52 -16.20
CA PRO A 81 -4.85 -0.89 -14.91
C PRO A 81 -4.06 -2.06 -14.28
N PRO A 82 -3.87 -2.08 -12.95
CA PRO A 82 -3.22 -3.18 -12.24
C PRO A 82 -3.75 -4.56 -12.61
N ALA A 83 -2.85 -5.48 -12.92
CA ALA A 83 -3.21 -6.86 -13.21
C ALA A 83 -3.68 -7.61 -11.94
N VAL A 84 -4.71 -8.44 -12.07
CA VAL A 84 -5.15 -9.36 -11.00
C VAL A 84 -4.39 -10.68 -11.10
N LEU A 85 -3.52 -10.95 -10.13
CA LEU A 85 -2.59 -12.08 -10.09
C LEU A 85 -2.96 -13.09 -9.00
N SER A 86 -2.64 -14.37 -9.22
CA SER A 86 -2.62 -15.35 -8.11
C SER A 86 -1.41 -15.08 -7.21
N ALA A 87 -1.42 -15.57 -5.96
CA ALA A 87 -0.28 -15.48 -5.04
C ALA A 87 1.02 -16.03 -5.66
N ARG A 88 0.94 -17.16 -6.39
CA ARG A 88 2.08 -17.74 -7.12
C ARG A 88 2.60 -16.81 -8.21
N SER A 89 1.72 -16.10 -8.91
CA SER A 89 2.12 -15.13 -9.94
C SER A 89 2.74 -13.87 -9.32
N VAL A 90 2.26 -13.42 -8.16
CA VAL A 90 2.90 -12.34 -7.39
C VAL A 90 4.33 -12.74 -7.00
N ARG A 91 4.54 -13.95 -6.47
CA ARG A 91 5.87 -14.48 -6.16
C ARG A 91 6.80 -14.48 -7.39
N ARG A 92 6.33 -15.01 -8.52
CA ARG A 92 7.11 -15.02 -9.78
C ARG A 92 7.44 -13.62 -10.29
N LEU A 93 6.54 -12.66 -10.09
CA LEU A 93 6.79 -11.28 -10.42
C LEU A 93 7.92 -10.73 -9.54
N ALA A 94 7.83 -10.89 -8.22
CA ALA A 94 8.86 -10.44 -7.28
C ALA A 94 10.23 -11.07 -7.56
N GLU A 95 10.31 -12.37 -7.89
CA GLU A 95 11.57 -13.04 -8.24
C GLU A 95 12.22 -12.46 -9.52
N ARG A 96 11.39 -12.12 -10.51
CA ARG A 96 11.83 -11.56 -11.79
C ARG A 96 12.27 -10.10 -11.66
N THR A 97 11.48 -9.29 -10.96
CA THR A 97 11.71 -7.84 -10.89
C THR A 97 12.64 -7.44 -9.76
N ARG A 98 12.83 -8.33 -8.77
CA ARG A 98 13.67 -8.15 -7.58
C ARG A 98 13.44 -6.77 -6.95
N PRO A 99 12.23 -6.49 -6.44
CA PRO A 99 11.94 -5.20 -5.85
C PRO A 99 12.79 -5.00 -4.58
N ASP A 100 13.18 -3.76 -4.33
CA ASP A 100 13.85 -3.38 -3.09
C ASP A 100 12.84 -3.33 -1.93
N VAL A 101 11.60 -2.93 -2.25
CA VAL A 101 10.49 -2.76 -1.31
C VAL A 101 9.26 -3.49 -1.84
N ILE A 102 8.58 -4.24 -0.98
CA ILE A 102 7.23 -4.76 -1.26
C ILE A 102 6.25 -4.10 -0.29
N LEU A 103 5.37 -3.27 -0.85
CA LEU A 103 4.21 -2.72 -0.13
C LEU A 103 3.08 -3.75 -0.14
N VAL A 104 2.89 -4.43 0.98
CA VAL A 104 1.82 -5.41 1.20
C VAL A 104 0.58 -4.67 1.72
N ALA A 105 -0.08 -3.97 0.81
CA ALA A 105 -1.33 -3.25 1.05
C ALA A 105 -2.50 -4.22 1.02
N CYS A 106 -2.62 -5.12 1.98
CA CYS A 106 -3.70 -6.11 1.99
C CYS A 106 -4.43 -6.17 3.33
N THR A 107 -5.58 -6.82 3.35
CA THR A 107 -6.21 -7.20 4.62
C THR A 107 -5.29 -8.06 5.47
N GLY A 108 -5.44 -7.99 6.80
CA GLY A 108 -4.49 -8.59 7.75
C GLY A 108 -4.12 -10.05 7.46
N PRO A 109 -5.08 -10.97 7.30
CA PRO A 109 -4.76 -12.37 6.99
C PRO A 109 -3.99 -12.55 5.68
N VAL A 110 -4.23 -11.68 4.69
CA VAL A 110 -3.53 -11.73 3.40
C VAL A 110 -2.10 -11.19 3.55
N VAL A 111 -1.88 -10.16 4.37
CA VAL A 111 -0.53 -9.67 4.71
C VAL A 111 0.30 -10.80 5.33
N ASP A 112 -0.24 -11.44 6.35
CA ASP A 112 0.44 -12.51 7.09
C ASP A 112 0.87 -13.65 6.15
N VAL A 113 -0.05 -14.21 5.36
CA VAL A 113 0.25 -15.28 4.39
C VAL A 113 1.22 -14.82 3.31
N LEU A 114 1.08 -13.60 2.78
CA LEU A 114 1.98 -13.10 1.75
C LEU A 114 3.42 -13.01 2.26
N VAL A 115 3.61 -12.49 3.46
CA VAL A 115 4.93 -12.22 4.04
C VAL A 115 5.58 -13.50 4.59
N SER A 116 4.83 -14.29 5.38
CA SER A 116 5.38 -15.46 6.07
C SER A 116 5.53 -16.70 5.19
N GLU A 117 4.75 -16.79 4.09
CA GLU A 117 4.76 -17.96 3.21
C GLU A 117 5.11 -17.61 1.75
N VAL A 118 4.28 -16.80 1.09
CA VAL A 118 4.32 -16.64 -0.38
C VAL A 118 5.61 -15.94 -0.83
N LEU A 119 6.04 -14.92 -0.10
CA LEU A 119 7.22 -14.11 -0.40
C LEU A 119 8.42 -14.47 0.49
N ALA A 120 8.26 -15.49 1.35
CA ALA A 120 9.33 -15.98 2.20
C ALA A 120 10.51 -16.51 1.37
N GLY A 121 11.73 -16.18 1.80
CA GLY A 121 12.95 -16.65 1.17
C GLY A 121 13.31 -15.96 -0.16
N LEU A 122 12.65 -14.86 -0.55
CA LEU A 122 13.10 -14.03 -1.66
C LEU A 122 14.56 -13.58 -1.47
N ARG A 123 15.31 -13.50 -2.59
CA ARG A 123 16.72 -13.09 -2.63
C ARG A 123 16.97 -12.12 -3.80
N PRO A 124 17.50 -10.90 -3.53
CA PRO A 124 17.71 -10.30 -2.20
C PRO A 124 16.39 -10.18 -1.41
N ARG A 125 16.46 -10.12 -0.07
CA ARG A 125 15.25 -9.97 0.76
C ARG A 125 14.74 -8.52 0.59
N PRO A 126 13.51 -8.31 0.10
CA PRO A 126 12.93 -6.97 0.05
C PRO A 126 12.58 -6.49 1.47
N VAL A 127 12.48 -5.17 1.61
CA VAL A 127 11.83 -4.56 2.78
C VAL A 127 10.32 -4.70 2.62
N PHE A 128 9.67 -5.35 3.58
CA PHE A 128 8.22 -5.48 3.62
C PHE A 128 7.60 -4.30 4.35
N VAL A 129 6.68 -3.60 3.68
CA VAL A 129 5.95 -2.47 4.24
C VAL A 129 4.47 -2.82 4.24
N SER A 130 3.75 -2.58 5.32
CA SER A 130 2.28 -2.68 5.35
C SER A 130 1.66 -1.47 6.05
N GLY A 131 0.34 -1.41 6.10
CA GLY A 131 -0.43 -0.29 6.64
C GLY A 131 -1.91 -0.67 6.81
N LEU A 132 -2.68 0.28 7.29
CA LEU A 132 -4.14 0.19 7.38
C LEU A 132 -4.75 1.37 6.61
N PRO A 133 -5.62 1.17 5.62
CA PRO A 133 -6.39 2.26 5.05
C PRO A 133 -7.48 2.67 6.05
N GLY A 134 -7.55 3.96 6.39
CA GLY A 134 -8.63 4.53 7.19
C GLY A 134 -8.37 4.55 8.70
N ILE A 135 -9.43 4.36 9.48
CA ILE A 135 -9.42 4.55 10.95
C ILE A 135 -8.72 3.38 11.61
N SER A 136 -7.65 3.65 12.37
CA SER A 136 -6.96 2.64 13.18
C SER A 136 -6.85 2.98 14.66
N VAL A 137 -7.70 3.91 15.12
CA VAL A 137 -7.87 4.26 16.53
C VAL A 137 -9.20 3.72 17.08
N PRO A 138 -9.20 3.02 18.22
CA PRO A 138 -8.02 2.58 18.96
C PRO A 138 -7.25 1.49 18.22
N ALA A 139 -5.93 1.47 18.37
CA ALA A 139 -5.09 0.41 17.82
C ALA A 139 -5.48 -0.95 18.43
N THR A 140 -5.37 -2.01 17.64
CA THR A 140 -5.76 -3.36 18.08
C THR A 140 -4.59 -4.34 17.95
N GLU A 141 -4.45 -5.24 18.93
CA GLU A 141 -3.45 -6.32 18.88
C GLU A 141 -3.56 -7.15 17.62
N LYS A 142 -4.79 -7.47 17.19
CA LYS A 142 -5.04 -8.23 15.99
C LYS A 142 -4.50 -7.53 14.74
N ALA A 143 -4.64 -6.21 14.65
CA ALA A 143 -4.11 -5.45 13.52
C ALA A 143 -2.57 -5.44 13.51
N TRP A 144 -1.93 -5.42 14.69
CA TRP A 144 -0.49 -5.56 14.86
C TRP A 144 0.01 -6.95 14.48
N LEU A 145 -0.57 -8.02 15.05
CA LEU A 145 -0.13 -9.40 14.83
C LEU A 145 -0.10 -9.80 13.35
N PHE A 146 -1.08 -9.36 12.56
CA PHE A 146 -1.09 -9.64 11.12
C PHE A 146 0.00 -8.90 10.32
N ARG A 147 0.64 -7.90 10.91
CA ARG A 147 1.61 -7.01 10.24
C ARG A 147 2.98 -7.03 10.90
N SER A 148 3.14 -7.68 12.06
CA SER A 148 4.40 -7.73 12.80
C SER A 148 5.50 -8.49 12.04
N GLY A 149 5.15 -9.25 11.00
CA GLY A 149 6.11 -9.85 10.07
C GLY A 149 6.68 -8.87 9.03
N CYS A 150 6.11 -7.66 8.90
CA CYS A 150 6.65 -6.61 8.05
C CYS A 150 7.78 -5.83 8.75
N ASP A 151 8.67 -5.25 7.96
CA ASP A 151 9.77 -4.41 8.45
C ASP A 151 9.32 -3.00 8.82
N LEU A 152 8.25 -2.50 8.18
CA LEU A 152 7.67 -1.19 8.42
C LEU A 152 6.14 -1.24 8.42
N PHE A 153 5.54 -0.51 9.36
CA PHE A 153 4.10 -0.33 9.44
C PHE A 153 3.74 1.15 9.33
N VAL A 154 3.01 1.51 8.28
CA VAL A 154 2.60 2.88 7.96
C VAL A 154 1.22 3.17 8.55
N VAL A 155 1.14 4.24 9.33
CA VAL A 155 -0.06 4.75 10.00
C VAL A 155 -0.21 6.25 9.72
N HIS A 156 -1.38 6.82 10.02
CA HIS A 156 -1.78 8.15 9.57
C HIS A 156 -1.65 9.24 10.63
N SER A 157 -1.18 8.91 11.84
CA SER A 157 -0.93 9.89 12.90
C SER A 157 0.11 9.42 13.91
N GLU A 158 0.74 10.37 14.60
CA GLU A 158 1.64 10.10 15.72
C GLU A 158 0.94 9.33 16.85
N ARG A 159 -0.37 9.58 17.05
CA ARG A 159 -1.19 8.84 18.01
C ARG A 159 -1.27 7.36 17.65
N GLU A 160 -1.60 7.05 16.40
CA GLU A 160 -1.66 5.66 15.94
C GLU A 160 -0.29 4.98 16.09
N ALA A 161 0.80 5.68 15.77
CA ALA A 161 2.15 5.17 15.93
C ALA A 161 2.45 4.82 17.40
N ALA A 162 2.09 5.71 18.34
CA ALA A 162 2.26 5.47 19.76
C ALA A 162 1.42 4.26 20.25
N GLU A 163 0.14 4.19 19.90
CA GLU A 163 -0.73 3.09 20.33
C GLU A 163 -0.28 1.72 19.76
N PHE A 164 0.21 1.67 18.52
CA PHE A 164 0.79 0.43 17.97
C PHE A 164 2.15 0.08 18.57
N ALA A 165 2.99 1.07 18.91
CA ALA A 165 4.24 0.84 19.61
C ALA A 165 4.01 0.23 21.01
N GLU A 166 3.02 0.72 21.76
CA GLU A 166 2.64 0.14 23.05
C GLU A 166 2.20 -1.33 22.93
N ILE A 167 1.46 -1.67 21.86
CA ILE A 167 1.08 -3.05 21.57
C ILE A 167 2.32 -3.90 21.25
N ALA A 168 3.24 -3.38 20.43
CA ALA A 168 4.47 -4.06 20.06
C ALA A 168 5.34 -4.38 21.28
N ASP A 169 5.53 -3.40 22.17
CA ASP A 169 6.30 -3.54 23.41
C ASP A 169 5.70 -4.60 24.34
N ARG A 170 4.37 -4.62 24.47
CA ARG A 170 3.66 -5.58 25.32
C ARG A 170 3.70 -7.01 24.78
N LEU A 171 3.69 -7.18 23.46
CA LEU A 171 3.68 -8.50 22.82
C LEU A 171 5.09 -9.04 22.52
N GLY A 172 6.14 -8.28 22.84
CA GLY A 172 7.52 -8.75 22.75
C GLY A 172 8.08 -8.77 21.33
N GLY A 173 7.63 -7.88 20.44
CA GLY A 173 8.20 -7.83 19.09
C GLY A 173 7.82 -6.61 18.28
N GLY A 174 8.83 -6.02 17.64
CA GLY A 174 8.80 -5.25 16.42
C GLY A 174 10.04 -5.57 15.60
N GLY A 175 9.88 -6.29 14.49
CA GLY A 175 10.97 -6.69 13.58
C GLY A 175 11.76 -7.92 14.06
N ALA A 176 12.13 -8.76 13.09
CA ALA A 176 12.97 -9.95 13.27
C ALA A 176 14.36 -9.65 13.87
#